data_AF-A0A0J7KBC5-F1
#
_entry.id   AF-A0A0J7KBC5-F1
#
_cell.length_a   1.000
_cell.length_b   1.000
_cell.length_c   1.000
_cell.angle_alpha   90.00
_cell.angle_beta   90.00
_cell.angle_gamma   90.00
#
_symmetry.space_group_name_H-M   'P 1'
#
loop_
_entity.id
_entity.type
_entity.pdbx_description
1 polymer ?
#
loop_
_entity_poly.entity_id
_entity_poly.type
_entity_poly.pdbx_seq_one_letter_code
_entity_poly.pdbx_strand_id
1 'polypeptide(L)'
;MYDDEDDDVEDEESGLSVTSSLPSVEVVLNYRDLIAKVRKAVKIFKKSPTKNDIYLQKYVQKEHGKRLELILDCKTRWNSLLNMLERFYNLRLCISKALIDIGSEIYFTDEEWSKINDLKLCLELVKLGLEGVGFD
;
A
#
# COMPACT_ATOMS: atom_id res chain seq x y z
N MET A 1 -9.40 4.56 -66.96
CA MET A 1 -8.00 4.22 -67.24
C MET A 1 -7.24 5.53 -67.30
N TYR A 2 -6.70 5.95 -66.17
CA TYR A 2 -5.57 6.86 -66.02
C TYR A 2 -4.91 6.41 -64.72
N ASP A 3 -3.79 5.71 -64.87
CA ASP A 3 -2.76 5.57 -63.84
C ASP A 3 -2.14 6.94 -63.61
N ASP A 4 -1.89 7.26 -62.34
CA ASP A 4 -0.75 8.07 -61.93
C ASP A 4 -0.28 7.46 -60.59
N GLU A 5 0.71 6.58 -60.70
CA GLU A 5 1.67 6.32 -59.63
C GLU A 5 2.58 7.55 -59.57
N ASP A 6 2.58 8.26 -58.45
CA ASP A 6 3.73 9.04 -58.01
C ASP A 6 4.04 8.62 -56.57
N ASP A 7 5.02 7.72 -56.51
CA ASP A 7 5.90 7.40 -55.40
C ASP A 7 6.62 8.69 -54.98
N ASP A 8 6.59 9.06 -53.69
CA ASP A 8 7.81 9.57 -53.04
C ASP A 8 7.65 9.92 -51.54
N VAL A 9 8.48 9.19 -50.78
CA VAL A 9 9.09 9.47 -49.46
C VAL A 9 8.25 9.29 -48.19
N GLU A 10 8.41 8.10 -47.60
CA GLU A 10 8.28 7.87 -46.16
C GLU A 10 9.32 8.71 -45.40
N ASP A 11 8.85 9.76 -44.70
CA ASP A 11 9.65 10.54 -43.76
C ASP A 11 9.71 9.78 -42.42
N GLU A 12 10.61 8.80 -42.33
CA GLU A 12 11.05 8.24 -41.05
C GLU A 12 12.18 9.09 -40.45
N GLU A 13 12.07 9.26 -39.13
CA GLU A 13 12.99 9.91 -38.18
C GLU A 13 12.88 11.44 -38.04
N SER A 14 12.82 12.02 -36.85
CA SER A 14 13.13 11.52 -35.53
C SER A 14 12.26 12.31 -34.57
N GLY A 15 11.13 11.72 -34.19
CA GLY A 15 10.40 12.20 -33.02
C GLY A 15 11.28 11.93 -31.81
N LEU A 16 12.05 12.94 -31.37
CA LEU A 16 12.70 12.97 -30.07
C LEU A 16 11.59 12.85 -29.01
N SER A 17 11.22 11.62 -28.71
CA SER A 17 10.36 11.31 -27.58
C SER A 17 11.20 11.63 -26.35
N VAL A 18 11.01 12.84 -25.84
CA VAL A 18 11.39 13.21 -24.49
C VAL A 18 10.57 12.28 -23.59
N THR A 19 11.10 11.09 -23.35
CA THR A 19 10.70 10.28 -22.21
C THR A 19 11.19 11.07 -21.01
N SER A 20 10.38 12.01 -20.55
CA SER A 20 10.49 12.51 -19.21
C SER A 20 10.41 11.27 -18.33
N SER A 21 11.55 10.81 -17.84
CA SER A 21 11.63 9.82 -16.78
C SER A 21 10.89 10.46 -15.60
N LEU A 22 9.59 10.21 -15.53
CA LEU A 22 8.72 10.79 -14.52
C LEU A 22 9.04 10.05 -13.22
N PRO A 23 9.70 10.70 -12.24
CA PRO A 23 9.88 10.10 -10.90
C PRO A 23 8.52 9.70 -10.29
N SER A 24 7.43 10.30 -10.76
CA SER A 24 6.06 9.98 -10.37
C SER A 24 5.64 8.53 -10.64
N VAL A 25 6.12 7.89 -11.72
CA VAL A 25 5.68 6.51 -12.07
C VAL A 25 6.31 5.49 -11.13
N GLU A 26 7.62 5.61 -10.87
CA GLU A 26 8.34 4.72 -9.94
C GLU A 26 7.78 4.83 -8.51
N VAL A 27 7.51 6.06 -8.06
CA VAL A 27 6.95 6.32 -6.73
C VAL A 27 5.55 5.70 -6.59
N VAL A 28 4.68 5.84 -7.60
CA VAL A 28 3.32 5.25 -7.58
C VAL A 28 3.37 3.71 -7.55
N LEU A 29 4.25 3.09 -8.32
CA LEU A 29 4.43 1.64 -8.32
C LEU A 29 4.89 1.15 -6.94
N ASN A 30 5.82 1.87 -6.29
CA ASN A 30 6.34 1.52 -4.96
C ASN A 30 5.25 1.49 -3.88
N TYR A 31 4.40 2.52 -3.80
CA TYR A 31 3.32 2.55 -2.80
C TYR A 31 2.23 1.51 -3.06
N ARG A 32 1.89 1.24 -4.32
CA ARG A 32 0.91 0.20 -4.68
C ARG A 32 1.36 -1.16 -4.17
N ASP A 33 2.62 -1.50 -4.39
CA ASP A 33 3.19 -2.79 -3.99
C ASP A 33 3.36 -2.88 -2.47
N LEU A 34 3.76 -1.79 -1.81
CA LEU A 34 3.81 -1.71 -0.35
C LEU A 34 2.43 -1.93 0.28
N ILE A 35 1.38 -1.28 -0.23
CA ILE A 35 0.01 -1.51 0.25
C ILE A 35 -0.42 -2.96 -0.01
N ALA A 36 -0.08 -3.53 -1.18
CA ALA A 36 -0.37 -4.93 -1.46
C ALA A 36 0.33 -5.88 -0.47
N LYS A 37 1.57 -5.58 -0.09
CA LYS A 37 2.33 -6.31 0.94
C LYS A 37 1.68 -6.20 2.32
N VAL A 38 1.25 -5.01 2.73
CA VAL A 38 0.47 -4.80 3.97
C VAL A 38 -0.81 -5.65 3.95
N ARG A 39 -1.59 -5.61 2.86
CA ARG A 39 -2.80 -6.43 2.71
C ARG A 39 -2.50 -7.93 2.80
N LYS A 40 -1.39 -8.41 2.24
CA LYS A 40 -0.96 -9.81 2.35
C LYS A 40 -0.69 -10.18 3.81
N ALA A 41 0.09 -9.36 4.53
CA ALA A 41 0.38 -9.58 5.96
C ALA A 41 -0.90 -9.61 6.80
N VAL A 42 -1.81 -8.64 6.62
CA VAL A 42 -3.12 -8.62 7.30
C VAL A 42 -3.92 -9.90 7.02
N LYS A 43 -3.94 -10.37 5.77
CA LYS A 43 -4.67 -11.58 5.38
C LYS A 43 -4.11 -12.84 6.02
N ILE A 44 -2.82 -12.94 6.33
CA ILE A 44 -2.23 -14.10 7.01
C ILE A 44 -2.94 -14.35 8.35
N PHE A 45 -3.06 -13.30 9.16
CA PHE A 45 -3.69 -13.39 10.47
C PHE A 45 -5.22 -13.45 10.38
N LYS A 46 -5.85 -12.66 9.51
CA LYS A 46 -7.32 -12.69 9.37
C LYS A 46 -7.87 -14.01 8.84
N LYS A 47 -7.12 -14.75 8.02
CA LYS A 47 -7.57 -16.03 7.44
C LYS A 47 -7.31 -17.23 8.34
N SER A 48 -6.45 -17.11 9.34
CA SER A 48 -6.09 -18.21 10.22
C SER A 48 -6.27 -17.78 11.68
N PRO A 49 -7.39 -18.16 12.31
CA PRO A 49 -7.64 -17.89 13.73
C PRO A 49 -6.48 -18.36 14.61
N THR A 50 -5.93 -19.55 14.31
CA THR A 50 -4.75 -20.09 15.01
C THR A 50 -3.55 -19.14 14.90
N LYS A 51 -3.23 -18.63 13.71
CA LYS A 51 -2.12 -17.67 13.55
C LYS A 51 -2.39 -16.36 14.29
N ASN A 52 -3.62 -15.86 14.24
CA ASN A 52 -4.02 -14.66 14.96
C ASN A 52 -3.90 -14.84 16.47
N ASP A 53 -4.55 -15.85 17.03
CA ASP A 53 -4.69 -16.02 18.48
C ASP A 53 -3.38 -16.43 19.16
N ILE A 54 -2.62 -17.35 18.55
CA ILE A 54 -1.41 -17.91 19.16
C ILE A 54 -0.21 -16.95 19.02
N TYR A 55 -0.05 -16.34 17.84
CA TYR A 55 1.16 -15.58 17.53
C TYR A 55 0.93 -14.07 17.65
N LEU A 56 -0.07 -13.52 16.95
CA LEU A 56 -0.28 -12.07 16.96
C LEU A 56 -0.88 -11.58 18.29
N GLN A 57 -2.02 -12.11 18.71
CA GLN A 57 -2.75 -11.62 19.88
C GLN A 57 -1.99 -11.83 21.19
N LYS A 58 -1.05 -12.79 21.24
CA LYS A 58 -0.09 -12.95 22.34
C LYS A 58 0.76 -11.70 22.53
N TYR A 59 1.35 -11.16 21.46
CA TYR A 59 2.16 -9.93 21.53
C TYR A 59 1.30 -8.70 21.77
N VAL A 60 0.15 -8.62 21.08
CA VAL A 60 -0.77 -7.48 21.19
C VAL A 60 -1.30 -7.32 22.62
N GLN A 61 -1.72 -8.42 23.27
CA GLN A 61 -2.16 -8.38 24.66
C GLN A 61 -1.03 -8.00 25.62
N LYS A 62 0.20 -8.47 25.38
CA LYS A 62 1.36 -8.12 26.20
C LYS A 62 1.74 -6.64 26.09
N GLU A 63 1.69 -6.07 24.89
CA GLU A 63 2.14 -4.70 24.62
C GLU A 63 1.03 -3.65 24.86
N HIS A 64 -0.23 -3.97 24.56
CA HIS A 64 -1.36 -3.03 24.63
C HIS A 64 -2.38 -3.37 25.73
N GLY A 65 -2.22 -4.47 26.46
CA GLY A 65 -3.13 -4.87 27.54
C GLY A 65 -4.51 -5.34 27.09
N LYS A 66 -4.79 -5.39 25.78
CA LYS A 66 -6.05 -5.81 25.20
C LYS A 66 -5.85 -6.41 23.83
N ARG A 67 -6.83 -7.18 23.36
CA ARG A 67 -6.87 -7.65 21.97
C ARG A 67 -7.13 -6.50 21.02
N LEU A 68 -6.40 -6.48 19.91
CA LEU A 68 -6.59 -5.55 18.81
C LEU A 68 -6.51 -6.33 17.50
N GLU A 69 -7.62 -6.35 16.75
CA GLU A 69 -7.71 -7.06 15.49
C GLU A 69 -7.12 -6.23 14.34
N LEU A 70 -6.49 -6.91 13.38
CA LEU A 70 -6.08 -6.27 12.13
C LEU A 70 -7.29 -5.98 11.25
N ILE A 71 -7.27 -4.81 10.63
CA ILE A 71 -8.32 -4.31 9.73
C ILE A 71 -7.81 -4.51 8.30
N LEU A 72 -8.66 -5.02 7.41
CA LEU A 72 -8.40 -5.04 5.97
C LEU A 72 -9.22 -3.92 5.34
N ASP A 73 -8.60 -3.13 4.48
CA ASP A 73 -9.26 -2.06 3.76
C ASP A 73 -10.32 -2.59 2.76
N CYS A 74 -11.24 -1.73 2.35
CA CYS A 74 -12.30 -2.06 1.40
C CYS A 74 -12.34 -1.04 0.26
N LYS A 75 -12.54 -1.51 -0.97
CA LYS A 75 -12.40 -0.68 -2.18
C LYS A 75 -13.32 0.54 -2.24
N THR A 76 -14.49 0.47 -1.61
CA THR A 76 -15.58 1.45 -1.79
C THR A 76 -15.65 2.51 -0.70
N ARG A 77 -14.85 2.42 0.36
CA ARG A 77 -14.83 3.43 1.43
C ARG A 77 -13.46 4.08 1.46
N TRP A 78 -13.40 5.36 1.13
CA TRP A 78 -12.15 6.11 0.96
C TRP A 78 -11.25 6.07 2.20
N ASN A 79 -11.83 6.14 3.40
CA ASN A 79 -11.12 6.07 4.69
C ASN A 79 -10.64 4.67 5.10
N SER A 80 -11.04 3.61 4.40
CA SER A 80 -10.73 2.25 4.87
C SER A 80 -9.24 1.89 4.75
N LEU A 81 -8.53 2.49 3.79
CA LEU A 81 -7.08 2.34 3.67
C LEU A 81 -6.38 2.99 4.86
N LEU A 82 -6.77 4.21 5.23
CA LEU A 82 -6.24 4.90 6.40
C LEU A 82 -6.45 4.07 7.67
N ASN A 83 -7.67 3.58 7.93
CA ASN A 83 -7.98 2.73 9.09
C ASN A 83 -7.12 1.46 9.13
N MET A 84 -6.85 0.84 7.97
CA MET A 84 -5.96 -0.33 7.89
C MET A 84 -4.52 0.06 8.23
N LEU A 85 -3.99 1.14 7.64
CA LEU A 85 -2.61 1.57 7.83
C LEU A 85 -2.36 2.03 9.28
N GLU A 86 -3.28 2.79 9.88
CA GLU A 86 -3.22 3.17 11.29
C GLU A 86 -3.13 1.95 12.22
N ARG A 87 -4.06 1.00 12.07
CA ARG A 87 -4.06 -0.23 12.88
C ARG A 87 -2.80 -1.05 12.66
N PHE A 88 -2.35 -1.17 11.41
CA PHE A 88 -1.18 -1.95 11.05
C PHE A 88 0.10 -1.33 11.63
N TYR A 89 0.28 -0.01 11.49
CA TYR A 89 1.45 0.70 12.00
C TYR A 89 1.49 0.70 13.53
N ASN A 90 0.35 0.91 14.20
CA ASN A 90 0.25 0.87 15.66
C ASN A 90 0.66 -0.48 16.25
N LEU A 91 0.54 -1.57 15.49
CA LEU A 91 0.89 -2.92 15.91
C LEU A 91 2.20 -3.42 15.28
N ARG A 92 3.02 -2.54 14.70
CA ARG A 92 4.22 -2.93 13.91
C ARG A 92 5.16 -3.88 14.64
N LEU A 93 5.44 -3.66 15.93
CA LEU A 93 6.35 -4.51 16.72
C LEU A 93 5.74 -5.89 16.96
N CYS A 94 4.44 -5.93 17.28
CA CYS A 94 3.70 -7.17 17.44
C CYS A 94 3.65 -7.97 16.12
N ILE A 95 3.40 -7.30 15.00
CA ILE A 95 3.32 -7.91 13.67
C ILE A 95 4.69 -8.48 13.27
N SER A 96 5.77 -7.71 13.41
CA SER A 96 7.12 -8.18 13.06
C SER A 96 7.51 -9.43 13.85
N LYS A 97 7.27 -9.44 15.17
CA LYS A 97 7.52 -10.63 16.01
C LYS A 97 6.65 -11.82 15.60
N ALA A 98 5.36 -11.60 15.38
CA ALA A 98 4.45 -12.67 14.97
C ALA A 98 4.79 -13.26 13.59
N LEU A 99 5.24 -12.44 12.64
CA LEU A 99 5.68 -12.89 11.31
C LEU A 99 6.94 -13.76 11.40
N ILE A 100 7.88 -13.39 12.28
CA ILE A 100 9.09 -14.19 12.57
C ILE A 100 8.70 -15.54 13.18
N ASP A 101 7.86 -15.54 14.22
CA ASP A 101 7.47 -16.76 14.93
C ASP A 101 6.74 -17.78 14.05
N ILE A 102 5.95 -17.33 13.06
CA ILE A 102 5.27 -18.21 12.11
C ILE A 102 6.14 -18.61 10.91
N GLY A 103 7.39 -18.13 10.86
CA GLY A 103 8.31 -18.36 9.73
C GLY A 103 7.82 -17.78 8.42
N SER A 104 7.20 -16.59 8.44
CA SER A 104 6.71 -15.94 7.21
C SER A 104 7.86 -15.37 6.39
N GLU A 105 7.77 -15.52 5.06
CA GLU A 105 8.63 -14.80 4.12
C GLU A 105 8.35 -13.29 4.07
N ILE A 106 7.20 -12.85 4.61
CA ILE A 106 6.85 -11.44 4.66
C ILE A 106 7.53 -10.81 5.88
N TYR A 107 8.38 -9.81 5.63
CA TYR A 107 8.96 -8.92 6.62
C TYR A 107 8.91 -7.48 6.09
N PHE A 108 9.01 -6.48 6.98
CA PHE A 108 9.01 -5.07 6.60
C PHE A 108 10.30 -4.42 7.07
N THR A 109 11.00 -3.74 6.16
CA THR A 109 12.21 -2.98 6.49
C THR A 109 11.84 -1.67 7.20
N ASP A 110 12.81 -1.04 7.85
CA ASP A 110 12.59 0.27 8.49
C ASP A 110 12.17 1.35 7.48
N GLU A 111 12.69 1.28 6.26
CA GLU A 111 12.29 2.15 5.15
C GLU A 111 10.81 1.93 4.77
N GLU A 112 10.37 0.66 4.66
CA GLU A 112 8.97 0.35 4.38
C GLU A 112 8.05 0.81 5.52
N TRP A 113 8.48 0.66 6.78
CA TRP A 113 7.73 1.21 7.92
C TRP A 113 7.64 2.73 7.89
N SER A 114 8.72 3.43 7.50
CA SER A 114 8.70 4.88 7.31
C SER A 114 7.69 5.27 6.24
N LYS A 115 7.74 4.63 5.06
CA LYS A 115 6.79 4.88 3.96
C LYS A 115 5.34 4.59 4.33
N ILE A 116 5.08 3.55 5.13
CA ILE A 116 3.74 3.27 5.67
C ILE A 116 3.28 4.42 6.56
N ASN A 117 4.14 4.95 7.42
CA ASN A 117 3.80 6.09 8.27
C ASN A 117 3.58 7.37 7.47
N ASP A 118 4.42 7.65 6.48
CA ASP A 118 4.27 8.82 5.62
C ASP A 118 2.95 8.78 4.85
N LEU A 119 2.60 7.60 4.29
CA LEU A 119 1.32 7.39 3.63
C LEU A 119 0.13 7.57 4.59
N LYS A 120 0.25 7.07 5.83
CA LYS A 120 -0.75 7.26 6.88
C LYS A 120 -0.97 8.76 7.15
N LEU A 121 0.11 9.51 7.40
CA LEU A 121 0.05 10.95 7.67
C LEU A 121 -0.55 11.73 6.50
N CYS A 122 -0.19 11.40 5.26
CA CYS A 122 -0.79 12.02 4.07
C CYS A 122 -2.30 11.80 4.00
N LEU A 123 -2.76 10.57 4.27
CA LEU A 123 -4.20 10.26 4.27
C LEU A 123 -4.94 10.92 5.44
N GLU A 124 -4.31 11.04 6.61
CA GLU A 124 -4.87 11.79 7.76
C GLU A 124 -5.06 13.26 7.41
N LEU A 125 -4.08 13.90 6.75
CA LEU A 125 -4.19 15.29 6.31
C LEU A 125 -5.33 15.49 5.32
N VAL A 126 -5.48 14.58 4.34
CA VAL A 126 -6.59 14.61 3.40
C VAL A 126 -7.93 14.48 4.13
N LYS A 127 -8.00 13.60 5.14
CA LYS A 127 -9.22 13.41 5.93
C LYS A 127 -9.61 14.66 6.70
N LEU A 128 -8.67 15.28 7.40
CA LEU A 128 -8.90 16.53 8.12
C LEU A 128 -9.35 17.65 7.17
N GLY A 129 -8.76 17.73 5.98
CA GLY A 129 -9.17 18.68 4.95
C GLY A 129 -10.62 18.47 4.50
N LEU A 130 -11.08 17.23 4.35
CA LEU A 130 -12.45 16.91 3.95
C LEU A 130 -13.46 17.18 5.07
N GLU A 131 -13.13 16.80 6.30
CA GLU A 131 -13.98 17.05 7.48
C GLU A 131 -14.10 18.55 7.79
N GLY A 132 -13.04 19.33 7.57
CA GLY A 132 -13.06 20.78 7.72
C GLY A 132 -13.86 21.54 6.64
N VAL A 133 -14.20 20.89 5.53
CA VAL A 133 -14.92 21.49 4.39
C VAL A 133 -16.44 21.17 4.41
N GLY A 134 -16.90 20.33 5.34
CA GLY A 134 -18.34 20.12 5.58
C GLY A 134 -19.06 19.29 4.51
N PHE A 135 -18.39 18.26 3.96
CA PHE A 135 -19.08 17.18 3.24
C PHE A 135 -19.47 16.09 4.24
N ASP A 136 -20.64 16.24 4.86
CA ASP A 136 -21.36 15.17 5.58
C ASP A 136 -22.18 14.30 4.61
#